data_AF-A0A5J4S4Z9-F1
#
_entry.id   AF-A0A5J4S4Z9-F1
#
_cell.length_a   1.000
_cell.length_b   1.000
_cell.length_c   1.000
_cell.angle_alpha   90.00
_cell.angle_beta   90.00
_cell.angle_gamma   90.00
#
_symmetry.space_group_name_H-M   'P 1'
#
loop_
_entity.id
_entity.type
_entity.pdbx_description
1 polymer ?
#
loop_
_entity_poly.entity_id
_entity_poly.type
_entity_poly.pdbx_seq_one_letter_code
_entity_poly.pdbx_strand_id
1 'polypeptide(L)'
;MNKYSIFKSVFLVGNVFLCQSCYEDKGNYDYRDIDEIVFEAFQETYAVHVGDPVTIVPKFATPLPADADYSYEWVWMDAMYQDVYYNKYVWSDLKEWVDFSIGLPGGTYQFYYKVKDNKTGVEWISN
;
A
#
# COMPACT_ATOMS: atom_id res chain seq x y z
N MET A 1 -1.00 55.00 -38.58
CA MET A 1 -1.38 53.62 -38.15
C MET A 1 -2.63 53.70 -37.29
N ASN A 2 -3.70 52.99 -37.64
CA ASN A 2 -4.99 53.09 -36.96
C ASN A 2 -4.93 52.37 -35.60
N LYS A 3 -5.29 53.06 -34.49
CA LYS A 3 -5.26 52.51 -33.12
C LYS A 3 -6.11 51.24 -33.01
N TYR A 4 -7.20 51.15 -33.77
CA TYR A 4 -8.04 49.95 -33.87
C TYR A 4 -7.35 48.78 -34.57
N SER A 5 -6.44 49.05 -35.52
CA SER A 5 -5.64 48.01 -36.17
C SER A 5 -4.62 47.42 -35.21
N ILE A 6 -3.99 48.26 -34.38
CA ILE A 6 -3.04 47.83 -33.36
C ILE A 6 -3.76 46.99 -32.29
N PHE A 7 -4.94 47.44 -31.83
CA PHE A 7 -5.72 46.73 -30.82
C PHE A 7 -6.19 45.34 -31.28
N LYS A 8 -6.62 45.23 -32.55
CA LYS A 8 -6.98 43.94 -33.17
C LYS A 8 -5.78 42.99 -33.25
N SER A 9 -4.61 43.50 -33.65
CA SER A 9 -3.39 42.70 -33.73
C SER A 9 -2.95 42.19 -32.34
N VAL A 10 -3.03 43.03 -31.31
CA VAL A 10 -2.70 42.64 -29.93
C VAL A 10 -3.67 41.58 -29.39
N PHE A 11 -4.97 41.74 -29.65
CA PHE A 11 -5.98 40.77 -29.21
C PHE A 11 -5.82 39.41 -29.90
N LEU A 12 -5.46 39.41 -31.19
CA LEU A 12 -5.25 38.19 -31.97
C LEU A 12 -3.96 37.45 -31.55
N VAL A 13 -2.88 38.17 -31.26
CA VAL A 13 -1.62 37.58 -30.77
C VAL A 13 -1.79 37.04 -29.35
N GLY A 14 -2.51 37.73 -28.47
CA GLY A 14 -2.74 37.28 -27.09
C GLY A 14 -3.51 35.95 -26.98
N ASN A 15 -4.44 35.68 -27.90
CA ASN A 15 -5.20 34.42 -27.92
C ASN A 15 -4.33 33.19 -28.27
N VAL A 16 -3.28 33.35 -29.09
CA VAL A 16 -2.40 32.25 -29.50
C VAL A 16 -1.54 31.75 -28.33
N PHE A 17 -1.15 32.62 -27.40
CA PHE A 17 -0.34 32.24 -26.23
C PHE A 17 -1.14 31.52 -25.13
N LEU A 18 -2.46 31.77 -25.04
CA LEU A 18 -3.32 31.12 -24.05
C LEU A 18 -3.65 29.66 -24.39
N CYS A 19 -3.42 29.21 -25.63
CA CYS A 19 -3.66 27.84 -26.09
C CYS A 19 -2.47 26.88 -25.91
N GLN A 20 -1.35 27.34 -25.34
CA GLN A 20 -0.12 26.54 -25.14
C GLN A 20 0.02 25.97 -23.72
N SER A 21 -1.03 26.05 -22.88
CA SER A 21 -0.97 25.70 -21.45
C SER A 21 -0.95 24.19 -21.15
N CYS A 22 -1.13 23.33 -22.15
CA CYS A 22 -0.86 21.89 -22.02
C CYS A 22 0.46 21.57 -22.72
N TYR A 23 1.57 21.98 -22.10
CA TYR A 23 2.86 21.37 -22.40
C TYR A 23 2.81 19.95 -21.85
N GLU A 24 2.75 18.95 -22.72
CA GLU A 24 2.86 17.54 -22.33
C GLU A 24 4.13 17.38 -21.50
N ASP A 25 3.99 16.89 -20.27
CA ASP A 25 5.14 16.49 -19.46
C ASP A 25 5.95 15.49 -20.29
N LYS A 26 7.11 15.94 -20.79
CA LYS A 26 8.05 15.05 -21.46
C LYS A 26 8.69 14.23 -20.35
N GLY A 27 7.97 13.17 -19.98
CA GLY A 27 8.31 12.22 -18.92
C GLY A 27 9.63 11.52 -19.21
N ASN A 28 10.73 12.24 -19.03
CA ASN A 28 12.07 11.67 -18.97
C ASN A 28 12.34 11.19 -17.55
N TYR A 29 11.43 10.35 -17.04
CA TYR A 29 11.60 9.67 -15.77
C TYR A 29 12.40 8.39 -16.04
N ASP A 30 13.50 8.23 -15.32
CA ASP A 30 14.20 6.97 -15.26
C ASP A 30 13.44 6.04 -14.30
N TYR A 31 12.44 5.34 -14.85
CA TYR A 31 11.75 4.30 -14.11
C TYR A 31 12.74 3.18 -13.76
N ARG A 32 12.62 2.70 -12.52
CA ARG A 32 13.31 1.50 -12.07
C ARG A 32 12.26 0.45 -11.78
N ASP A 33 12.59 -0.79 -12.10
CA ASP A 33 11.75 -1.91 -11.73
C ASP A 33 11.63 -1.98 -10.20
N ILE A 34 10.42 -2.25 -9.72
CA ILE A 34 10.11 -2.46 -8.31
C ILE A 34 9.94 -3.96 -8.13
N ASP A 35 10.52 -4.52 -7.06
CA ASP A 35 10.34 -5.93 -6.73
C ASP A 35 8.85 -6.24 -6.55
N GLU A 36 8.37 -7.34 -7.11
CA GLU A 36 7.00 -7.80 -6.90
C GLU A 36 6.96 -8.86 -5.79
N ILE A 37 6.17 -8.59 -4.74
CA ILE A 37 5.91 -9.56 -3.67
C ILE A 37 4.59 -10.27 -3.96
N VAL A 38 4.67 -11.59 -4.13
CA VAL A 38 3.50 -12.46 -4.29
C VAL A 38 3.42 -13.39 -3.09
N PHE A 39 2.34 -13.27 -2.32
CA PHE A 39 2.05 -14.17 -1.20
C PHE A 39 1.54 -15.52 -1.70
N GLU A 40 1.96 -16.61 -1.06
CA GLU A 40 1.19 -17.85 -1.12
C GLU A 40 -0.07 -17.70 -0.25
N ALA A 41 -1.11 -18.47 -0.56
CA ALA A 41 -2.34 -18.46 0.21
C ALA A 41 -2.09 -18.87 1.67
N PHE A 42 -2.54 -18.05 2.61
CA PHE A 42 -2.66 -18.44 4.00
C PHE A 42 -3.72 -19.55 4.14
N GLN A 43 -3.68 -20.27 5.27
CA GLN A 43 -4.78 -21.15 5.63
C GLN A 43 -6.06 -20.33 5.83
N GLU A 44 -7.19 -20.84 5.33
CA GLU A 44 -8.49 -20.14 5.40
C GLU A 44 -8.94 -19.83 6.84
N THR A 45 -8.57 -20.65 7.82
CA THR A 45 -8.95 -20.45 9.22
C THR A 45 -7.93 -21.09 10.16
N TYR A 46 -7.50 -20.35 11.19
CA TYR A 46 -6.68 -20.85 12.29
C TYR A 46 -7.55 -21.02 13.53
N ALA A 47 -7.73 -22.26 14.00
CA ALA A 47 -8.43 -22.54 15.25
C ALA A 47 -7.42 -22.59 16.40
N VAL A 48 -7.56 -21.66 17.36
CA VAL A 48 -6.63 -21.49 18.48
C VAL A 48 -7.44 -21.39 19.78
N HIS A 49 -6.97 -22.05 20.84
CA HIS A 49 -7.55 -21.86 22.18
C HIS A 49 -6.98 -20.60 22.84
N VAL A 50 -7.83 -19.90 23.59
CA VAL A 50 -7.40 -18.68 24.30
C VAL A 50 -6.24 -19.00 25.24
N GLY A 51 -5.11 -18.31 25.04
CA GLY A 51 -3.88 -18.48 25.84
C GLY A 51 -2.87 -19.48 25.27
N ASP A 52 -3.25 -20.29 24.28
CA ASP A 52 -2.30 -21.16 23.59
C ASP A 52 -1.43 -20.35 22.62
N PRO A 53 -0.14 -20.71 22.46
CA PRO A 53 0.70 -20.11 21.44
C PRO A 53 0.20 -20.47 20.05
N VAL A 54 0.26 -19.51 19.12
CA VAL A 54 0.01 -19.74 17.70
C VAL A 54 1.24 -19.38 16.89
N THR A 55 1.45 -20.14 15.81
CA THR A 55 2.51 -19.89 14.84
C THR A 55 1.90 -19.72 13.44
N ILE A 56 2.13 -18.55 12.84
CA ILE A 56 1.71 -18.17 11.49
C ILE A 56 2.93 -17.61 10.76
N VAL A 57 3.38 -18.35 9.75
CA VAL A 57 4.56 -18.00 8.95
C VAL A 57 4.10 -17.65 7.53
N PRO A 58 4.20 -16.37 7.11
CA PRO A 58 3.93 -15.97 5.74
C PRO A 58 4.83 -16.69 4.75
N LYS A 59 4.24 -17.16 3.65
CA LYS A 59 4.97 -17.77 2.55
C LYS A 59 4.85 -16.89 1.31
N PHE A 60 5.92 -16.87 0.54
CA PHE A 60 6.04 -16.04 -0.66
C PHE A 60 6.32 -16.97 -1.84
N ALA A 61 5.61 -16.75 -2.94
CA ALA A 61 5.76 -17.56 -4.15
C ALA A 61 7.18 -17.44 -4.74
N THR A 62 7.83 -16.30 -4.51
CA THR A 62 9.22 -16.03 -4.82
C THR A 62 9.99 -15.69 -3.54
N PRO A 63 11.26 -16.13 -3.41
CA PRO A 63 12.09 -15.71 -2.28
C PRO A 63 12.28 -14.19 -2.27
N LEU A 64 12.14 -13.59 -1.09
CA LEU A 64 12.42 -12.17 -0.92
C LEU A 64 13.93 -11.89 -1.14
N PRO A 65 14.30 -10.72 -1.69
CA PRO A 65 15.70 -10.34 -1.88
C PRO A 65 16.50 -10.39 -0.58
N ALA A 66 17.77 -10.77 -0.65
CA ALA A 66 18.63 -10.89 0.53
C ALA A 66 18.96 -9.52 1.18
N ASP A 67 18.97 -8.45 0.40
CA ASP A 67 19.19 -7.06 0.82
C ASP A 67 17.89 -6.25 0.92
N ALA A 68 16.76 -6.95 1.00
CA ALA A 68 15.45 -6.35 1.20
C ALA A 68 15.41 -5.54 2.51
N ASP A 69 14.93 -4.31 2.42
CA ASP A 69 14.66 -3.44 3.56
C ASP A 69 13.14 -3.32 3.71
N TYR A 70 12.54 -4.36 4.29
CA TYR A 70 11.10 -4.47 4.42
C TYR A 70 10.64 -4.29 5.86
N SER A 71 9.53 -3.58 6.03
CA SER A 71 8.76 -3.55 7.27
C SER A 71 7.50 -4.39 7.13
N TYR A 72 7.06 -4.96 8.25
CA TYR A 72 5.92 -5.86 8.31
C TYR A 72 4.84 -5.28 9.22
N GLU A 73 3.59 -5.60 8.95
CA GLU A 73 2.49 -5.23 9.83
C GLU A 73 1.42 -6.32 9.84
N TRP A 74 1.07 -6.80 11.03
CA TRP A 74 -0.13 -7.58 11.29
C TRP A 74 -1.20 -6.68 11.88
N VAL A 75 -2.42 -6.81 11.36
CA VAL A 75 -3.61 -6.13 11.90
C VAL A 75 -4.68 -7.17 12.14
N TRP A 76 -5.10 -7.36 13.39
CA TRP A 76 -6.21 -8.23 13.76
C TRP A 76 -7.46 -7.41 14.01
N MET A 77 -8.56 -7.82 13.38
CA MET A 77 -9.85 -7.16 13.47
C MET A 77 -10.95 -8.15 13.79
N ASP A 78 -11.89 -7.74 14.63
CA ASP A 78 -13.08 -8.54 14.90
C ASP A 78 -13.91 -8.68 13.61
N ALA A 79 -14.21 -9.93 13.22
CA ALA A 79 -14.94 -10.22 11.99
C ALA A 79 -16.39 -9.71 11.99
N MET A 80 -16.94 -9.37 13.16
CA MET A 80 -18.30 -8.88 13.32
C MET A 80 -18.45 -7.40 12.94
N TYR A 81 -17.36 -6.61 13.00
CA TYR A 81 -17.41 -5.17 12.78
C TYR A 81 -16.64 -4.77 11.52
N GLN A 82 -17.34 -4.17 10.56
CA GLN A 82 -16.77 -3.80 9.25
C GLN A 82 -15.92 -2.51 9.26
N ASP A 83 -15.94 -1.74 10.35
CA ASP A 83 -15.21 -0.47 10.44
C ASP A 83 -13.79 -0.68 10.97
N VAL A 84 -12.80 -0.64 10.09
CA VAL A 84 -11.37 -0.84 10.40
C VAL A 84 -10.86 0.18 11.45
N TYR A 85 -11.47 1.37 11.57
CA TYR A 85 -10.97 2.43 12.45
C TYR A 85 -11.23 2.16 13.94
N TYR A 86 -12.26 1.36 14.26
CA TYR A 86 -12.65 1.05 15.64
C TYR A 86 -12.33 -0.39 16.09
N ASN A 87 -11.74 -1.21 15.21
CA ASN A 87 -11.60 -2.66 15.44
C ASN A 87 -10.17 -3.20 15.37
N LYS A 88 -9.14 -2.36 15.45
CA LYS A 88 -7.74 -2.84 15.51
C LYS A 88 -7.43 -3.32 16.92
N TYR A 89 -7.50 -4.63 17.14
CA TYR A 89 -7.27 -5.20 18.48
C TYR A 89 -5.79 -5.49 18.76
N VAL A 90 -5.06 -5.98 17.75
CA VAL A 90 -3.65 -6.35 17.89
C VAL A 90 -2.87 -5.84 16.69
N TRP A 91 -1.73 -5.23 16.99
CA TRP A 91 -0.76 -4.74 16.02
C TRP A 91 0.59 -5.37 16.32
N SER A 92 1.30 -5.79 15.27
CA SER A 92 2.67 -6.27 15.37
C SER A 92 3.45 -5.95 14.12
N ASP A 93 4.74 -5.68 14.28
CA ASP A 93 5.72 -5.42 13.23
C ASP A 93 6.59 -6.66 12.89
N LEU A 94 6.20 -7.83 13.41
CA LEU A 94 6.93 -9.06 13.21
C LEU A 94 6.78 -9.57 11.77
N LYS A 95 7.89 -10.07 11.20
CA LYS A 95 7.85 -10.79 9.93
C LYS A 95 7.00 -12.06 10.03
N GLU A 96 7.23 -12.83 11.08
CA GLU A 96 6.58 -14.12 11.35
C GLU A 96 5.97 -14.06 12.75
N TRP A 97 4.78 -14.62 12.92
CA TRP A 97 4.17 -14.77 14.22
C TRP A 97 4.54 -16.16 14.74
N VAL A 98 5.45 -16.27 15.71
CA VAL A 98 5.93 -17.59 16.20
C VAL A 98 5.76 -17.67 17.70
N ASP A 99 5.10 -18.73 18.15
CA ASP A 99 4.89 -19.09 19.56
C ASP A 99 4.34 -17.95 20.43
N PHE A 100 3.52 -17.08 19.86
CA PHE A 100 3.01 -15.91 20.56
C PHE A 100 1.51 -16.05 20.83
N SER A 101 1.13 -15.94 22.11
CA SER A 101 -0.27 -15.96 22.54
C SER A 101 -0.98 -14.69 22.07
N ILE A 102 -2.00 -14.85 21.23
CA ILE A 102 -2.89 -13.75 20.87
C ILE A 102 -3.82 -13.47 22.06
N GLY A 103 -3.60 -12.34 22.74
CA GLY A 103 -4.39 -11.90 23.90
C GLY A 103 -5.78 -11.37 23.54
N LEU A 104 -6.47 -11.99 22.59
CA LEU A 104 -7.81 -11.62 22.17
C LEU A 104 -8.88 -12.36 22.99
N PRO A 105 -10.03 -11.74 23.29
CA PRO A 105 -11.21 -12.45 23.76
C PRO A 105 -11.59 -13.59 22.81
N GLY A 106 -12.35 -14.57 23.30
CA GLY A 106 -12.91 -15.61 22.44
C GLY A 106 -13.81 -15.00 21.36
N GLY A 107 -13.51 -15.28 20.09
CA GLY A 107 -14.22 -14.72 18.94
C GLY A 107 -13.58 -15.09 17.62
N THR A 108 -14.20 -14.65 16.53
CA THR A 108 -13.66 -14.79 15.18
C THR A 108 -13.02 -13.48 14.75
N TYR A 109 -11.77 -13.56 14.31
CA TYR A 109 -11.00 -12.41 13.87
C TYR A 109 -10.53 -12.62 12.44
N GLN A 110 -10.49 -11.54 11.67
CA GLN A 110 -9.77 -11.47 10.40
C GLN A 110 -8.42 -10.79 10.65
N PHE A 111 -7.38 -11.21 9.94
CA PHE A 111 -6.12 -10.50 9.96
C PHE A 111 -5.76 -10.01 8.56
N TYR A 112 -4.98 -8.93 8.52
CA TYR A 112 -4.22 -8.55 7.34
C TYR A 112 -2.74 -8.62 7.65
N TYR A 113 -1.97 -9.11 6.70
CA TYR A 113 -0.53 -9.08 6.73
C TYR A 113 -0.02 -8.16 5.63
N LYS A 114 0.74 -7.13 6.01
CA LYS A 114 1.30 -6.15 5.11
C LYS A 114 2.82 -6.24 5.11
N VAL A 115 3.40 -6.14 3.91
CA VAL A 115 4.83 -5.95 3.70
C VAL A 115 5.01 -4.60 3.03
N LYS A 116 5.97 -3.80 3.49
CA LYS A 116 6.32 -2.51 2.91
C LYS A 116 7.79 -2.47 2.58
N ASP A 117 8.10 -2.03 1.36
CA ASP A 117 9.46 -1.67 1.00
C ASP A 117 9.81 -0.28 1.53
N ASN A 118 10.78 -0.21 2.43
CA ASN A 118 11.21 1.05 3.05
C ASN A 118 11.99 1.94 2.07
N LYS A 119 12.56 1.38 0.99
CA LYS A 119 13.31 2.12 -0.03
C LYS A 119 12.36 2.86 -0.99
N THR A 120 11.30 2.19 -1.44
CA THR A 120 10.36 2.74 -2.43
C THR A 120 9.04 3.24 -1.83
N GLY A 121 8.68 2.77 -0.64
CA GLY A 121 7.42 3.05 0.02
C GLY A 121 6.24 2.19 -0.47
N VAL A 122 6.47 1.26 -1.39
CA VAL A 122 5.42 0.37 -1.93
C VAL A 122 4.98 -0.63 -0.87
N GLU A 123 3.68 -0.93 -0.83
CA GLU A 123 3.05 -1.81 0.15
C GLU A 123 2.28 -2.94 -0.55
N TRP A 124 2.43 -4.16 -0.05
CA TRP A 124 1.68 -5.35 -0.47
C TRP A 124 0.90 -5.89 0.73
N ILE A 125 -0.37 -6.24 0.52
CA ILE A 125 -1.26 -6.70 1.58
C ILE A 125 -1.85 -8.06 1.19
N SER A 126 -1.82 -9.00 2.14
CA SER A 126 -2.54 -10.27 2.08
C SER A 126 -3.64 -10.30 3.15
N ASN A 127 -4.76 -10.93 2.81
CA ASN A 127 -5.92 -11.14 3.67
C ASN A 127 -6.30 -12.62 3.78
#